data_AF-A0A521ZQ55-F1
#
_entry.id   AF-A0A521ZQ55-F1
#
_cell.length_a   1.000
_cell.length_b   1.000
_cell.length_c   1.000
_cell.angle_alpha   90.00
_cell.angle_beta   90.00
_cell.angle_gamma   90.00
#
_symmetry.space_group_name_H-M   'P 1'
#
loop_
_entity.id
_entity.type
_entity.pdbx_description
1 polymer ?
#
loop_
_entity_poly.entity_id
_entity_poly.type
_entity_poly.pdbx_seq_one_letter_code
_entity_poly.pdbx_strand_id
1 'polypeptide(L)'
;MSSDRFKKIATNYGDLYREVFLEMGRSHDEMEQSVFRGVQKNIENFKDLPILDIGTGDGETIKSFVEAGCTKLTGLDLNEEMLIRLKAKFGEAVELIQGDALDLSRFEEGSFPIIISGNAIHNIAATERKGFWREIIRLKPRLFVDLDRIVDADPGKHKKNYDKEIKAVESVYKHKHGLNEAYEMWREHFIQDEKEQLTLEEFERELGAHYNLQVIFDMGLNKTVVARLKQLRNLKFMNPIQLSKKLGGKIEVRSKKRLTKDTLKILYTPGVAEVSRAVAADKSLSFIYTIRKNTIAVVSDGSAVLGLGNLGPEGALPVMEGKALLFKELGGVDAFPIVLDTQDTEEIIKIVKAIAPTFGGINLEDISAPRCFEIEERLKKELTIPVFHDDQHGTAIVVLAGLINALKVVGKNITKVKIVISGVGAAGIAIAKLLLDAGAKNIIMVDSTGIIHKERKEGMNWAKEKMARCTNPDGVWGGLKDALRDADVFIGVSAPNLLSAKDIKTMRSEAIVFAMSNPTPEIAPEEARRGGAAVVATGRSDFPNQINNVLAFPGVFRGALDSRTRIITDEHKLAAAKALA
;
A
#
# COMPACT_ATOMS: atom_id res chain seq x y z
N MET A 1 -7.64 -3.08 47.80
CA MET A 1 -6.34 -3.51 48.35
C MET A 1 -5.44 -2.28 48.40
N SER A 2 -4.72 -2.13 49.50
CA SER A 2 -4.31 -0.86 50.12
C SER A 2 -3.28 -0.04 49.34
N SER A 3 -3.38 1.28 49.54
CA SER A 3 -2.43 2.36 49.24
C SER A 3 -1.02 2.19 49.83
N ASP A 4 -0.64 0.98 50.27
CA ASP A 4 0.62 0.68 50.94
C ASP A 4 1.67 0.07 50.02
N ARG A 5 1.29 -0.41 48.82
CA ARG A 5 2.29 -0.91 47.87
C ARG A 5 3.13 0.22 47.29
N PHE A 6 2.52 1.37 47.00
CA PHE A 6 3.24 2.58 46.53
C PHE A 6 3.99 3.33 47.64
N LYS A 7 3.52 3.29 48.90
CA LYS A 7 4.21 3.96 50.02
C LYS A 7 5.53 3.31 50.43
N LYS A 8 5.74 2.02 50.14
CA LYS A 8 7.05 1.36 50.34
C LYS A 8 8.06 1.64 49.22
N ILE A 9 7.62 2.15 48.07
CA ILE A 9 8.43 2.28 46.85
C ILE A 9 9.20 3.61 46.80
N ALA A 10 8.78 4.62 47.57
CA ALA A 10 9.05 6.02 47.23
C ALA A 10 10.33 6.66 47.80
N THR A 11 11.34 5.91 48.27
CA THR A 11 12.60 6.58 48.70
C THR A 11 13.87 6.05 48.07
N ASN A 12 13.94 4.78 47.64
CA ASN A 12 15.20 4.18 47.15
C ASN A 12 15.11 3.57 45.74
N TYR A 13 13.97 3.62 45.04
CA TYR A 13 13.83 2.89 43.77
C TYR A 13 14.64 3.52 42.63
N GLY A 14 14.70 4.86 42.55
CA GLY A 14 15.54 5.57 41.57
C GLY A 14 17.03 5.30 41.77
N ASP A 15 17.51 5.36 43.02
CA ASP A 15 18.90 5.08 43.35
C ASP A 15 19.25 3.60 43.18
N LEU A 16 18.32 2.69 43.52
CA LEU A 16 18.47 1.26 43.24
C LEU A 16 18.56 1.00 41.74
N TYR A 17 17.70 1.61 40.94
CA TYR A 17 17.77 1.49 39.48
C TYR A 17 19.13 1.99 38.97
N ARG A 18 19.60 3.15 39.42
CA ARG A 18 20.94 3.65 39.06
C ARG A 18 22.02 2.62 39.35
N GLU A 19 22.05 2.08 40.56
CA GLU A 19 23.07 1.12 41.00
C GLU A 19 22.97 -0.24 40.28
N VAL A 20 21.75 -0.76 40.05
CA VAL A 20 21.51 -2.00 39.29
C VAL A 20 21.94 -1.85 37.84
N PHE A 21 21.62 -0.73 37.20
CA PHE A 21 22.06 -0.45 35.84
C PHE A 21 23.58 -0.37 35.77
N LEU A 22 24.23 0.30 36.72
CA LEU A 22 25.70 0.38 36.82
C LEU A 22 26.32 -1.02 36.97
N GLU A 23 25.79 -1.87 37.85
CA GLU A 23 26.25 -3.26 38.04
C GLU A 23 26.07 -4.11 36.76
N MET A 24 25.04 -3.82 35.97
CA MET A 24 24.82 -4.45 34.67
C MET A 24 25.73 -3.93 33.56
N GLY A 25 26.64 -3.00 33.87
CA GLY A 25 27.54 -2.33 32.93
C GLY A 25 26.84 -1.31 32.04
N ARG A 26 25.78 -0.68 32.53
CA ARG A 26 24.98 0.32 31.80
C ARG A 26 24.99 1.65 32.54
N SER A 27 25.12 2.75 31.82
CA SER A 27 24.96 4.07 32.42
C SER A 27 23.48 4.42 32.54
N HIS A 28 23.07 4.83 33.75
CA HIS A 28 21.72 5.35 33.99
C HIS A 28 21.49 6.67 33.25
N ASP A 29 22.48 7.55 33.26
CA ASP A 29 22.44 8.82 32.51
C ASP A 29 22.30 8.57 31.00
N GLU A 30 22.96 7.54 30.46
CA GLU A 30 22.80 7.17 29.04
C GLU A 30 21.39 6.66 28.73
N MET A 31 20.73 6.00 29.70
CA MET A 31 19.36 5.53 29.58
C MET A 31 18.38 6.68 29.53
N GLU A 32 18.50 7.64 30.43
CA GLU A 32 17.56 8.77 30.51
C GLU A 32 17.75 9.72 29.33
N GLN A 33 19.00 9.92 28.88
CA GLN A 33 19.27 10.62 27.62
C GLN A 33 18.71 9.91 26.39
N SER A 34 18.33 8.63 26.48
CA SER A 34 17.80 7.89 25.35
C SER A 34 16.39 8.36 24.97
N VAL A 35 15.54 8.74 25.93
CA VAL A 35 14.24 9.40 25.66
C VAL A 35 14.45 10.69 24.87
N PHE A 36 15.37 11.52 25.36
CA PHE A 36 15.69 12.79 24.75
C PHE A 36 16.20 12.62 23.32
N ARG A 37 17.14 11.69 23.09
CA ARG A 37 17.62 11.35 21.74
C ARG A 37 16.51 10.77 20.86
N GLY A 38 15.60 10.00 21.45
CA GLY A 38 14.41 9.46 20.78
C GLY A 38 13.52 10.57 20.22
N VAL A 39 13.23 11.60 21.03
CA VAL A 39 12.48 12.78 20.57
C VAL A 39 13.27 13.55 19.51
N GLN A 40 14.53 13.89 19.79
CA GLN A 40 15.38 14.68 18.88
C GLN A 40 15.52 14.06 17.49
N LYS A 41 15.60 12.73 17.41
CA LYS A 41 15.73 12.01 16.14
C LYS A 41 14.46 12.04 15.29
N ASN A 42 13.28 12.21 15.90
CA ASN A 42 12.00 12.02 15.23
C ASN A 42 11.22 13.32 15.04
N ILE A 43 11.54 14.37 15.79
CA ILE A 43 10.93 15.69 15.62
C ILE A 43 12.05 16.73 15.53
N GLU A 44 12.30 17.21 14.32
CA GLU A 44 13.16 18.37 14.09
C GLU A 44 12.50 19.61 14.72
N ASN A 45 13.22 20.33 15.59
CA ASN A 45 12.75 21.53 16.30
C ASN A 45 11.66 21.31 17.37
N PHE A 46 11.75 20.23 18.16
CA PHE A 46 10.78 19.93 19.22
C PHE A 46 10.74 20.93 20.40
N LYS A 47 11.74 21.81 20.54
CA LYS A 47 11.96 22.64 21.75
C LYS A 47 10.79 23.58 22.10
N ASP A 48 10.04 24.04 21.11
CA ASP A 48 8.90 24.96 21.27
C ASP A 48 7.54 24.26 21.38
N LEU A 49 7.53 22.92 21.26
CA LEU A 49 6.33 22.11 21.35
C LEU A 49 5.99 21.82 22.82
N PRO A 50 4.70 21.75 23.18
CA PRO A 50 4.28 21.22 24.47
C PRO A 50 4.70 19.75 24.64
N ILE A 51 5.35 19.44 25.75
CA ILE A 51 5.79 18.08 26.09
C ILE A 51 5.19 17.73 27.45
N LEU A 52 4.51 16.58 27.51
CA LEU A 52 4.00 16.01 28.75
C LEU A 52 4.89 14.84 29.17
N ASP A 53 5.46 14.91 30.37
CA ASP A 53 6.17 13.81 31.02
C ASP A 53 5.28 13.18 32.09
N ILE A 54 4.89 11.92 31.88
CA ILE A 54 3.99 11.18 32.76
C ILE A 54 4.81 10.26 33.67
N GLY A 55 4.59 10.36 34.99
CA GLY A 55 5.37 9.66 36.00
C GLY A 55 6.80 10.20 36.06
N THR A 56 6.91 11.52 36.19
CA THR A 56 8.16 12.27 36.02
C THR A 56 9.21 12.02 37.12
N GLY A 57 8.81 11.47 38.27
CA GLY A 57 9.74 11.07 39.33
C GLY A 57 10.58 12.24 39.86
N ASP A 58 11.90 12.09 39.94
CA ASP A 58 12.83 13.15 40.38
C ASP A 58 13.32 14.06 39.23
N GLY A 59 12.75 13.90 38.03
CA GLY A 59 12.90 14.80 36.90
C GLY A 59 14.18 14.70 36.11
N GLU A 60 14.84 13.54 36.12
CA GLU A 60 16.10 13.38 35.37
C GLU A 60 15.88 13.36 33.85
N THR A 61 14.74 12.84 33.38
CA THR A 61 14.33 13.00 31.97
C THR A 61 14.06 14.47 31.65
N ILE A 62 13.29 15.16 32.49
CA ILE A 62 12.99 16.61 32.37
C ILE A 62 14.26 17.45 32.27
N LYS A 63 15.27 17.14 33.08
CA LYS A 63 16.57 17.83 33.06
C LYS A 63 17.14 17.96 31.66
N SER A 64 17.15 16.87 30.90
CA SER A 64 17.70 16.84 29.52
C SER A 64 16.92 17.79 28.60
N PHE A 65 15.60 17.89 28.75
CA PHE A 65 14.77 18.80 27.95
C PHE A 65 14.94 20.27 28.37
N VAL A 66 15.06 20.55 29.67
CA VAL A 66 15.35 21.89 30.20
C VAL A 66 16.71 22.38 29.72
N GLU A 67 17.76 21.55 29.83
CA GLU A 67 19.12 21.86 29.37
C GLU A 67 19.17 22.09 27.85
N ALA A 68 18.31 21.40 27.08
CA ALA A 68 18.17 21.61 25.65
C ALA A 68 17.40 22.89 25.29
N GLY A 69 16.81 23.60 26.26
CA GLY A 69 16.07 24.84 26.07
C GLY A 69 14.59 24.65 25.74
N CYS A 70 13.97 23.54 26.16
CA CYS A 70 12.52 23.38 26.02
C CYS A 70 11.80 24.24 27.06
N THR A 71 10.78 24.98 26.63
CA THR A 71 10.10 25.99 27.46
C THR A 71 8.66 25.62 27.85
N LYS A 72 8.11 24.55 27.27
CA LYS A 72 6.73 24.09 27.49
C LYS A 72 6.71 22.65 27.99
N LEU A 73 7.24 22.47 29.19
CA LEU A 73 7.33 21.17 29.86
C LEU A 73 6.27 21.07 30.94
N THR A 74 5.45 20.02 30.88
CA THR A 74 4.48 19.68 31.92
C THR A 74 4.85 18.32 32.50
N GLY A 75 5.12 18.25 33.80
CA GLY A 75 5.36 17.02 34.54
C GLY A 75 4.11 16.60 35.32
N LEU A 76 3.67 15.36 35.12
CA LEU A 76 2.56 14.75 35.84
C LEU A 76 3.08 13.63 36.73
N ASP A 77 2.79 13.68 38.03
CA ASP A 77 3.09 12.58 38.96
C ASP A 77 1.97 12.41 40.00
N LEU A 78 1.77 11.19 40.47
CA LEU A 78 0.82 10.90 41.53
C LEU A 78 1.39 11.30 42.91
N ASN A 79 2.72 11.27 43.06
CA ASN A 79 3.43 11.49 44.31
C ASN A 79 3.78 12.97 44.54
N GLU A 80 3.09 13.58 45.50
CA GLU A 80 3.28 14.99 45.88
C GLU A 80 4.72 15.30 46.34
N GLU A 81 5.38 14.38 47.05
CA GLU A 81 6.76 14.60 47.51
C GLU A 81 7.75 14.69 46.36
N MET A 82 7.52 13.93 45.28
CA MET A 82 8.35 13.99 44.07
C MET A 82 8.17 15.32 43.36
N LEU A 83 6.93 15.82 43.27
CA LEU A 83 6.64 17.13 42.70
C LEU A 83 7.26 18.26 43.51
N ILE A 84 7.30 18.18 44.84
CA ILE A 84 8.00 19.16 45.69
C ILE A 84 9.50 19.18 45.40
N ARG A 85 10.13 18.00 45.25
CA ARG A 85 11.57 17.90 44.90
C ARG A 85 11.86 18.45 43.51
N LEU A 86 11.03 18.12 42.53
CA LEU A 86 11.07 18.67 41.18
C LEU A 86 10.94 20.18 41.17
N LYS A 87 9.99 20.74 41.93
CA LYS A 87 9.79 22.19 42.05
C LYS A 87 11.01 22.88 42.66
N ALA A 88 11.67 22.25 43.63
CA ALA A 88 12.93 22.76 44.18
C ALA A 88 14.09 22.71 43.17
N LYS A 89 14.11 21.73 42.26
CA LYS A 89 15.17 21.52 41.26
C LYS A 89 15.01 22.41 40.02
N PHE A 90 13.79 22.58 39.52
CA PHE A 90 13.51 23.25 38.24
C PHE A 90 12.70 24.54 38.35
N GLY A 91 12.14 24.86 39.52
CA GLY A 91 11.37 26.08 39.74
C GLY A 91 10.19 26.22 38.76
N GLU A 92 10.05 27.40 38.17
CA GLU A 92 9.00 27.74 37.19
C GLU A 92 9.32 27.27 35.76
N ALA A 93 10.45 26.58 35.53
CA ALA A 93 10.83 26.10 34.19
C ALA A 93 9.95 24.93 33.70
N VAL A 94 9.18 24.31 34.61
CA VAL A 94 8.35 23.14 34.37
C VAL A 94 7.04 23.34 35.11
N GLU A 95 5.92 23.14 34.41
CA GLU A 95 4.61 23.08 35.04
C GLU A 95 4.43 21.72 35.71
N LEU A 96 4.17 21.69 37.01
CA LEU A 96 4.06 20.46 37.78
C LEU A 96 2.63 20.23 38.24
N ILE A 97 2.11 19.05 37.93
CA ILE A 97 0.71 18.70 38.13
C ILE A 97 0.64 17.40 38.92
N GLN A 98 -0.05 17.42 40.06
CA GLN A 98 -0.43 16.19 40.75
C GLN A 98 -1.64 15.57 40.04
N GLY A 99 -1.52 14.31 39.64
CA GLY A 99 -2.59 13.59 38.97
C GLY A 99 -2.27 12.14 38.67
N ASP A 100 -3.32 11.39 38.35
CA ASP A 100 -3.24 9.97 38.02
C ASP A 100 -3.01 9.80 36.50
N ALA A 101 -2.05 8.97 36.12
CA ALA A 101 -1.79 8.63 34.73
C ALA A 101 -2.96 7.87 34.07
N LEU A 102 -3.87 7.30 34.87
CA LEU A 102 -5.11 6.65 34.42
C LEU A 102 -6.24 7.62 34.11
N ASP A 103 -6.13 8.88 34.54
CA ASP A 103 -7.12 9.93 34.30
C ASP A 103 -6.44 11.23 33.83
N LEU A 104 -6.30 11.34 32.51
CA LEU A 104 -5.76 12.53 31.87
C LEU A 104 -6.87 13.46 31.36
N SER A 105 -8.12 13.28 31.79
CA SER A 105 -9.32 13.96 31.25
C SER A 105 -9.24 15.50 31.32
N ARG A 106 -8.39 16.03 32.22
CA ARG A 106 -8.07 17.46 32.32
C ARG A 106 -7.35 18.05 31.12
N PHE A 107 -6.68 17.22 30.31
CA PHE A 107 -5.96 17.66 29.13
C PHE A 107 -6.83 17.45 27.89
N GLU A 108 -6.86 18.47 27.03
CA GLU A 108 -7.59 18.44 25.77
C GLU A 108 -6.88 17.57 24.73
N GLU A 109 -7.63 17.06 23.76
CA GLU A 109 -7.06 16.36 22.62
C GLU A 109 -6.06 17.25 21.86
N GLY A 110 -4.87 16.72 21.56
CA GLY A 110 -3.82 17.41 20.81
C GLY A 110 -3.05 18.46 21.59
N SER A 111 -3.30 18.63 22.89
CA SER A 111 -2.61 19.62 23.73
C SER A 111 -1.11 19.32 23.88
N PHE A 112 -0.72 18.05 23.76
CA PHE A 112 0.68 17.60 23.84
C PHE A 112 1.08 16.81 22.59
N PRO A 113 1.74 17.45 21.61
CA PRO A 113 2.29 16.78 20.44
C PRO A 113 3.33 15.70 20.79
N ILE A 114 3.98 15.83 21.96
CA ILE A 114 4.97 14.88 22.46
C ILE A 114 4.53 14.47 23.86
N ILE A 115 4.38 13.17 24.08
CA ILE A 115 4.15 12.60 25.40
C ILE A 115 5.27 11.61 25.67
N ILE A 116 5.85 11.66 26.87
CA ILE A 116 6.88 10.74 27.30
C ILE A 116 6.46 10.05 28.60
N SER A 117 6.92 8.81 28.76
CA SER A 117 6.78 8.01 29.97
C SER A 117 8.15 7.42 30.27
N GLY A 118 8.75 7.81 31.39
CA GLY A 118 10.04 7.25 31.80
C GLY A 118 9.87 5.82 32.29
N ASN A 119 9.18 5.65 33.43
CA ASN A 119 8.95 4.33 34.04
C ASN A 119 7.52 4.15 34.57
N ALA A 120 6.56 4.88 33.99
CA ALA A 120 5.23 5.01 34.59
C ALA A 120 4.36 3.78 34.34
N ILE A 121 4.45 3.15 33.16
CA ILE A 121 3.57 2.04 32.76
C ILE A 121 3.84 0.80 33.59
N HIS A 122 5.11 0.53 33.92
CA HIS A 122 5.51 -0.57 34.80
C HIS A 122 4.87 -0.49 36.19
N ASN A 123 4.61 0.72 36.67
CA ASN A 123 4.00 0.94 37.98
C ASN A 123 2.47 0.88 37.96
N ILE A 124 1.84 0.81 36.78
CA ILE A 124 0.40 0.63 36.62
C ILE A 124 0.09 -0.87 36.56
N ALA A 125 -0.89 -1.34 37.34
CA ALA A 125 -1.32 -2.75 37.29
C ALA A 125 -1.85 -3.08 35.88
N ALA A 126 -1.61 -4.28 35.34
CA ALA A 126 -1.97 -4.53 33.94
C ALA A 126 -3.48 -4.47 33.68
N THR A 127 -4.29 -4.83 34.68
CA THR A 127 -5.75 -4.66 34.65
C THR A 127 -6.18 -3.20 34.46
N GLU A 128 -5.32 -2.24 34.81
CA GLU A 128 -5.56 -0.81 34.72
C GLU A 128 -4.80 -0.13 33.57
N ARG A 129 -3.74 -0.77 33.01
CA ARG A 129 -2.97 -0.26 31.86
C ARG A 129 -3.84 0.05 30.63
N LYS A 130 -5.01 -0.60 30.49
CA LYS A 130 -5.99 -0.26 29.46
C LYS A 130 -6.55 1.18 29.61
N GLY A 131 -6.76 1.63 30.84
CA GLY A 131 -7.17 3.01 31.14
C GLY A 131 -6.11 4.02 30.72
N PHE A 132 -4.85 3.75 31.06
CA PHE A 132 -3.69 4.55 30.63
C PHE A 132 -3.64 4.72 29.11
N TRP A 133 -3.64 3.60 28.36
CA TRP A 133 -3.56 3.66 26.90
C TRP A 133 -4.77 4.37 26.27
N ARG A 134 -5.97 4.18 26.82
CA ARG A 134 -7.16 4.91 26.37
C ARG A 134 -6.95 6.42 26.45
N GLU A 135 -6.35 6.90 27.54
CA GLU A 135 -6.04 8.32 27.71
C GLU A 135 -4.94 8.81 26.76
N ILE A 136 -3.86 8.06 26.57
CA ILE A 136 -2.79 8.41 25.61
C ILE A 136 -3.35 8.56 24.19
N ILE A 137 -4.23 7.65 23.76
CA ILE A 137 -4.85 7.74 22.44
C ILE A 137 -5.87 8.88 22.36
N ARG A 138 -6.65 9.11 23.41
CA ARG A 138 -7.56 10.26 23.46
C ARG A 138 -6.80 11.57 23.27
N LEU A 139 -5.60 11.71 23.84
CA LEU A 139 -4.77 12.90 23.69
C LEU A 139 -4.11 13.06 22.32
N LYS A 140 -4.02 11.99 21.51
CA LYS A 140 -3.49 12.00 20.13
C LYS A 140 -2.13 12.71 19.98
N PRO A 141 -1.08 12.31 20.71
CA PRO A 141 0.24 12.88 20.47
C PRO A 141 0.75 12.52 19.07
N ARG A 142 1.65 13.35 18.53
CA ARG A 142 2.39 13.01 17.30
C ARG A 142 3.46 11.95 17.60
N LEU A 143 4.07 12.04 18.78
CA LEU A 143 5.10 11.12 19.25
C LEU A 143 4.86 10.73 20.71
N PHE A 144 4.86 9.42 20.97
CA PHE A 144 4.94 8.85 22.31
C PHE A 144 6.30 8.14 22.49
N VAL A 145 7.06 8.49 23.52
CA VAL A 145 8.36 7.86 23.82
C VAL A 145 8.33 7.26 25.22
N ASP A 146 8.74 6.00 25.35
CA ASP A 146 8.68 5.25 26.59
C ASP A 146 10.02 4.53 26.86
N LEU A 147 10.44 4.39 28.11
CA LEU A 147 11.60 3.54 28.47
C LEU A 147 11.18 2.16 29.00
N ASP A 148 9.88 1.91 29.14
CA ASP A 148 9.39 0.65 29.69
C ASP A 148 9.59 -0.55 28.75
N ARG A 149 9.65 -1.73 29.37
CA ARG A 149 9.88 -3.02 28.68
C ARG A 149 8.59 -3.82 28.64
N ILE A 150 8.06 -4.06 27.44
CA ILE A 150 7.03 -5.09 27.23
C ILE A 150 7.72 -6.46 27.23
N VAL A 151 7.06 -7.47 27.82
CA VAL A 151 7.49 -8.87 27.86
C VAL A 151 7.97 -9.34 26.47
N ASP A 152 9.17 -9.94 26.42
CA ASP A 152 9.74 -10.45 25.16
C ASP A 152 8.94 -11.67 24.71
N ALA A 153 8.53 -11.70 23.44
CA ALA A 153 7.75 -12.79 22.88
C ALA A 153 8.54 -14.11 22.77
N ASP A 154 9.87 -14.07 22.88
CA ASP A 154 10.74 -15.24 23.00
C ASP A 154 10.94 -15.59 24.50
N PRO A 155 10.30 -16.65 25.00
CA PRO A 155 10.35 -17.00 26.42
C PRO A 155 11.77 -17.32 26.91
N GLY A 156 12.65 -17.83 26.04
CA GLY A 156 14.02 -18.18 26.40
C GLY A 156 14.90 -16.95 26.59
N LYS A 157 14.73 -15.93 25.73
CA LYS A 157 15.42 -14.64 25.89
C LYS A 157 14.86 -13.83 27.03
N HIS A 158 13.53 -13.85 27.20
CA HIS A 158 12.86 -13.20 28.31
C HIS A 158 13.43 -13.70 29.64
N LYS A 159 13.43 -15.02 29.84
CA LYS A 159 14.00 -15.69 31.01
C LYS A 159 15.48 -15.35 31.22
N LYS A 160 16.29 -15.33 30.16
CA LYS A 160 17.72 -15.00 30.26
C LYS A 160 17.95 -13.55 30.74
N ASN A 161 17.14 -12.61 30.27
CA ASN A 161 17.22 -11.20 30.71
C ASN A 161 16.76 -11.07 32.17
N TYR A 162 15.69 -11.76 32.54
CA TYR A 162 15.19 -11.86 33.91
C TYR A 162 16.26 -12.39 34.88
N ASP A 163 16.88 -13.52 34.55
CA ASP A 163 17.92 -14.12 35.38
C ASP A 163 19.14 -13.19 35.55
N LYS A 164 19.40 -12.31 34.56
CA LYS A 164 20.47 -11.31 34.65
C LYS A 164 20.09 -10.17 35.60
N GLU A 165 18.85 -9.70 35.55
CA GLU A 165 18.37 -8.59 36.38
C GLU A 165 18.25 -8.99 37.84
N ILE A 166 17.73 -10.19 38.12
CA ILE A 166 17.71 -10.73 39.49
C ILE A 166 19.12 -10.77 40.08
N LYS A 167 20.11 -11.26 39.32
CA LYS A 167 21.50 -11.31 39.82
C LYS A 167 22.07 -9.93 40.12
N ALA A 168 21.71 -8.92 39.33
CA ALA A 168 22.18 -7.55 39.56
C ALA A 168 21.50 -6.92 40.78
N VAL A 169 20.19 -7.10 40.94
CA VAL A 169 19.43 -6.68 42.14
C VAL A 169 19.97 -7.38 43.38
N GLU A 170 20.21 -8.69 43.31
CA GLU A 170 20.83 -9.47 44.38
C GLU A 170 22.24 -8.97 44.70
N SER A 171 23.03 -8.53 43.72
CA SER A 171 24.36 -7.96 43.97
C SER A 171 24.26 -6.63 44.73
N VAL A 172 23.39 -5.72 44.27
CA VAL A 172 23.31 -4.36 44.81
C VAL A 172 22.54 -4.29 46.13
N TYR A 173 21.34 -4.87 46.18
CA TYR A 173 20.41 -4.64 47.29
C TYR A 173 20.61 -5.59 48.47
N LYS A 174 21.12 -6.80 48.22
CA LYS A 174 21.48 -7.77 49.29
C LYS A 174 22.36 -7.14 50.35
N HIS A 175 23.35 -6.37 49.90
CA HIS A 175 24.38 -5.82 50.76
C HIS A 175 23.88 -4.62 51.57
N LYS A 176 22.87 -3.88 51.09
CA LYS A 176 22.35 -2.67 51.75
C LYS A 176 21.10 -2.89 52.61
N HIS A 177 20.19 -3.75 52.18
CA HIS A 177 18.86 -3.90 52.77
C HIS A 177 18.45 -5.36 53.03
N GLY A 178 19.30 -6.33 52.66
CA GLY A 178 19.06 -7.76 52.84
C GLY A 178 18.48 -8.46 51.61
N LEU A 179 18.90 -9.71 51.36
CA LEU A 179 18.56 -10.45 50.13
C LEU A 179 17.07 -10.69 49.97
N ASN A 180 16.39 -11.04 51.05
CA ASN A 180 15.00 -11.51 51.00
C ASN A 180 14.02 -10.40 50.62
N GLU A 181 14.26 -9.15 51.05
CA GLU A 181 13.37 -8.03 50.75
C GLU A 181 13.50 -7.60 49.28
N ALA A 182 14.72 -7.50 48.75
CA ALA A 182 14.93 -7.21 47.33
C ALA A 182 14.37 -8.30 46.43
N TYR A 183 14.73 -9.55 46.76
CA TYR A 183 14.43 -10.70 45.94
C TYR A 183 12.93 -10.90 45.84
N GLU A 184 12.20 -10.89 46.96
CA GLU A 184 10.74 -11.06 46.93
C GLU A 184 10.05 -9.88 46.26
N MET A 185 10.48 -8.63 46.51
CA MET A 185 9.88 -7.47 45.82
C MET A 185 10.06 -7.51 44.30
N TRP A 186 11.26 -7.81 43.81
CA TRP A 186 11.56 -7.85 42.37
C TRP A 186 10.96 -9.09 41.69
N ARG A 187 11.00 -10.23 42.36
CA ARG A 187 10.37 -11.47 41.90
C ARG A 187 8.86 -11.31 41.81
N GLU A 188 8.20 -10.72 42.80
CA GLU A 188 6.75 -10.49 42.78
C GLU A 188 6.35 -9.50 41.68
N HIS A 189 7.10 -8.40 41.51
CA HIS A 189 6.87 -7.41 40.46
C HIS A 189 6.91 -8.06 39.06
N PHE A 190 7.93 -8.88 38.80
CA PHE A 190 8.10 -9.54 37.51
C PHE A 190 7.15 -10.72 37.28
N ILE A 191 6.84 -11.52 38.31
CA ILE A 191 5.82 -12.59 38.24
C ILE A 191 4.45 -11.99 37.90
N GLN A 192 4.16 -10.79 38.40
CA GLN A 192 2.92 -10.10 38.08
C GLN A 192 2.90 -9.64 36.61
N ASP A 193 4.00 -9.07 36.11
CA ASP A 193 4.13 -8.72 34.69
C ASP A 193 4.10 -9.94 33.73
N GLU A 194 4.67 -11.08 34.13
CA GLU A 194 4.61 -12.34 33.36
C GLU A 194 3.22 -12.97 33.33
N LYS A 195 2.41 -12.81 34.40
CA LYS A 195 1.05 -13.34 34.48
C LYS A 195 0.04 -12.54 33.67
N GLU A 196 0.26 -11.24 33.55
CA GLU A 196 -0.72 -10.31 32.99
C GLU A 196 -0.36 -9.83 31.56
N GLN A 197 0.39 -10.65 30.81
CA GLN A 197 0.88 -10.35 29.45
C GLN A 197 -0.12 -9.56 28.61
N LEU A 198 0.20 -8.31 28.28
CA LEU A 198 -0.49 -7.57 27.22
C LEU A 198 -0.14 -8.23 25.89
N THR A 199 -1.11 -8.91 25.28
CA THR A 199 -0.88 -9.55 23.98
C THR A 199 -0.95 -8.51 22.87
N LEU A 200 -0.13 -8.70 21.84
CA LEU A 200 -0.10 -7.85 20.65
C LEU A 200 -1.48 -7.79 19.95
N GLU A 201 -2.27 -8.86 20.05
CA GLU A 201 -3.63 -8.95 19.51
C GLU A 201 -4.63 -8.08 20.28
N GLU A 202 -4.47 -7.92 21.60
CA GLU A 202 -5.30 -7.00 22.39
C GLU A 202 -4.97 -5.53 22.09
N PHE A 203 -3.69 -5.24 21.82
CA PHE A 203 -3.23 -3.93 21.36
C PHE A 203 -3.71 -3.61 19.92
N GLU A 204 -3.65 -4.60 19.00
CA GLU A 204 -4.12 -4.47 17.61
C GLU A 204 -5.64 -4.36 17.49
N ARG A 205 -6.41 -5.14 18.26
CA ARG A 205 -7.88 -5.14 18.22
C ARG A 205 -8.49 -3.80 18.62
N GLU A 206 -7.84 -3.06 19.51
CA GLU A 206 -8.43 -1.85 20.09
C GLU A 206 -7.90 -0.54 19.47
N LEU A 207 -6.72 -0.52 18.82
CA LEU A 207 -6.07 0.77 18.49
C LEU A 207 -5.42 0.88 17.09
N GLY A 208 -5.05 -0.24 16.45
CA GLY A 208 -4.10 -0.22 15.32
C GLY A 208 -4.62 0.30 13.96
N ALA A 209 -5.89 0.62 13.82
CA ALA A 209 -6.47 0.93 12.51
C ALA A 209 -6.63 2.42 12.17
N HIS A 210 -6.47 3.37 13.12
CA HIS A 210 -7.04 4.72 12.93
C HIS A 210 -6.17 5.95 13.26
N TYR A 211 -5.05 5.84 13.97
CA TYR A 211 -4.34 7.03 14.46
C TYR A 211 -2.86 6.97 14.09
N ASN A 212 -2.38 7.99 13.36
CA ASN A 212 -1.01 8.13 12.85
C ASN A 212 0.02 8.41 13.97
N LEU A 213 0.02 7.58 15.02
CA LEU A 213 0.83 7.71 16.23
C LEU A 213 2.19 7.05 16.05
N GLN A 214 3.27 7.78 16.30
CA GLN A 214 4.62 7.21 16.37
C GLN A 214 4.95 6.83 17.81
N VAL A 215 5.29 5.55 18.05
CA VAL A 215 5.70 5.02 19.36
C VAL A 215 7.15 4.58 19.33
N ILE A 216 7.94 5.02 20.30
CA ILE A 216 9.35 4.66 20.47
C ILE A 216 9.56 4.07 21.86
N PHE A 217 10.21 2.91 21.92
CA PHE A 217 10.73 2.34 23.17
C PHE A 217 12.27 2.40 23.12
N ASP A 218 12.92 2.98 24.11
CA ASP A 218 14.39 3.03 24.18
C ASP A 218 14.91 2.33 25.46
N MET A 219 16.01 1.57 25.35
CA MET A 219 16.60 0.74 26.42
C MET A 219 15.74 -0.41 27.02
N GLY A 220 15.03 -1.11 26.14
CA GLY A 220 14.59 -2.49 26.33
C GLY A 220 14.63 -3.18 24.98
N LEU A 221 15.14 -4.41 24.88
CA LEU A 221 15.24 -5.12 23.60
C LEU A 221 13.83 -5.49 23.08
N ASN A 222 13.12 -4.52 22.51
CA ASN A 222 11.82 -4.73 21.89
C ASN A 222 11.97 -4.67 20.37
N LYS A 223 12.54 -5.75 19.82
CA LYS A 223 12.47 -6.02 18.38
C LYS A 223 11.07 -6.48 17.97
N THR A 224 10.11 -6.59 18.89
CA THR A 224 8.76 -7.05 18.55
C THR A 224 7.87 -5.84 18.26
N VAL A 225 7.73 -4.84 19.13
CA VAL A 225 6.80 -3.70 18.89
C VAL A 225 7.33 -2.69 17.87
N VAL A 226 8.62 -2.32 17.89
CA VAL A 226 9.20 -1.44 16.85
C VAL A 226 9.34 -2.17 15.51
N ALA A 227 9.60 -3.49 15.50
CA ALA A 227 9.54 -4.26 14.25
C ALA A 227 8.11 -4.60 13.82
N ARG A 228 7.11 -4.63 14.73
CA ARG A 228 5.69 -4.84 14.39
C ARG A 228 5.02 -3.56 13.91
N LEU A 229 5.34 -2.41 14.49
CA LEU A 229 4.95 -1.10 13.96
C LEU A 229 5.69 -0.79 12.63
N LYS A 230 6.95 -1.24 12.49
CA LYS A 230 7.61 -1.32 11.18
C LYS A 230 7.00 -2.39 10.26
N GLN A 231 6.42 -3.48 10.78
CA GLN A 231 5.69 -4.48 9.98
C GLN A 231 4.28 -4.01 9.58
N LEU A 232 3.66 -3.10 10.35
CA LEU A 232 2.44 -2.40 9.98
C LEU A 232 2.76 -1.34 8.92
N ARG A 233 3.97 -0.75 8.92
CA ARG A 233 4.56 -0.16 7.70
C ARG A 233 4.84 -1.20 6.59
N ASN A 234 5.13 -2.46 6.92
CA ASN A 234 5.31 -3.58 5.98
C ASN A 234 4.01 -4.29 5.55
N LEU A 235 2.81 -3.71 5.74
CA LEU A 235 1.75 -3.97 4.77
C LEU A 235 2.22 -3.60 3.34
N LYS A 236 3.28 -2.78 3.22
CA LYS A 236 4.05 -2.56 1.98
C LYS A 236 5.09 -3.64 1.62
N PHE A 237 5.40 -4.63 2.46
CA PHE A 237 6.45 -5.63 2.21
C PHE A 237 6.10 -7.04 2.69
N MET A 238 4.85 -7.47 2.54
CA MET A 238 4.58 -8.90 2.54
C MET A 238 5.33 -9.49 1.33
N ASN A 239 6.24 -10.44 1.56
CA ASN A 239 6.88 -11.16 0.46
C ASN A 239 5.76 -11.82 -0.37
N PRO A 240 5.55 -11.42 -1.64
CA PRO A 240 4.40 -11.88 -2.42
C PRO A 240 4.36 -13.40 -2.58
N ILE A 241 5.54 -14.04 -2.57
CA ILE A 241 5.68 -15.50 -2.68
C ILE A 241 5.19 -16.18 -1.40
N GLN A 242 5.54 -15.65 -0.21
CA GLN A 242 5.09 -16.22 1.07
C GLN A 242 3.58 -16.10 1.24
N LEU A 243 3.00 -14.95 0.85
CA LEU A 243 1.55 -14.78 0.86
C LEU A 243 0.88 -15.78 -0.08
N SER A 244 1.35 -15.87 -1.32
CA SER A 244 0.82 -16.79 -2.32
C SER A 244 0.87 -18.24 -1.82
N LYS A 245 1.99 -18.66 -1.21
CA LYS A 245 2.15 -19.99 -0.61
C LYS A 245 1.17 -20.23 0.54
N LYS A 246 0.89 -19.23 1.37
CA LYS A 246 -0.05 -19.34 2.50
C LYS A 246 -1.49 -19.48 2.03
N LEU A 247 -1.88 -18.75 0.98
CA LEU A 247 -3.25 -18.73 0.47
C LEU A 247 -3.55 -19.89 -0.48
N GLY A 248 -2.56 -20.39 -1.23
CA GLY A 248 -2.77 -21.40 -2.27
C GLY A 248 -3.48 -20.85 -3.50
N GLY A 249 -3.16 -19.61 -3.88
CA GLY A 249 -3.87 -18.85 -4.93
C GLY A 249 -4.66 -17.67 -4.36
N LYS A 250 -5.16 -16.78 -5.23
CA LYS A 250 -5.84 -15.53 -4.80
C LYS A 250 -7.37 -15.59 -4.85
N ILE A 251 -7.93 -16.65 -5.44
CA ILE A 251 -9.37 -16.78 -5.68
C ILE A 251 -9.86 -18.19 -5.30
N GLU A 252 -11.16 -18.31 -5.04
CA GLU A 252 -11.82 -19.59 -4.76
C GLU A 252 -13.24 -19.61 -5.34
N VAL A 253 -13.79 -20.80 -5.56
CA VAL A 253 -15.18 -20.97 -6.02
C VAL A 253 -16.07 -21.25 -4.81
N ARG A 254 -17.05 -20.37 -4.58
CA ARG A 254 -18.06 -20.54 -3.53
C ARG A 254 -19.45 -20.79 -4.11
N SER A 255 -20.20 -21.70 -3.50
CA SER A 255 -21.60 -21.92 -3.88
C SER A 255 -22.48 -20.72 -3.52
N LYS A 256 -23.38 -20.33 -4.42
CA LYS A 256 -24.40 -19.28 -4.17
C LYS A 256 -25.51 -19.73 -3.21
N LYS A 257 -25.68 -21.04 -3.01
CA LYS A 257 -26.65 -21.61 -2.08
C LYS A 257 -26.06 -22.80 -1.34
N ARG A 258 -26.23 -22.84 -0.02
CA ARG A 258 -25.79 -23.98 0.79
C ARG A 258 -26.50 -25.27 0.35
N LEU A 259 -25.73 -26.34 0.24
CA LEU A 259 -26.25 -27.66 -0.09
C LEU A 259 -26.87 -28.33 1.15
N THR A 260 -28.06 -28.86 0.98
CA THR A 260 -28.84 -29.64 1.96
C THR A 260 -29.54 -30.77 1.21
N LYS A 261 -30.16 -31.74 1.91
CA LYS A 261 -30.92 -32.81 1.24
C LYS A 261 -32.05 -32.28 0.35
N ASP A 262 -32.72 -31.22 0.76
CA ASP A 262 -33.83 -30.63 0.01
C ASP A 262 -33.33 -29.79 -1.17
N THR A 263 -32.31 -28.95 -0.96
CA THR A 263 -31.74 -28.15 -2.05
C THR A 263 -30.99 -28.99 -3.07
N LEU A 264 -30.44 -30.16 -2.70
CA LEU A 264 -29.76 -31.06 -3.63
C LEU A 264 -30.68 -31.53 -4.75
N LYS A 265 -31.94 -31.87 -4.44
CA LYS A 265 -32.93 -32.34 -5.43
C LYS A 265 -33.31 -31.27 -6.46
N ILE A 266 -33.16 -29.99 -6.09
CA ILE A 266 -33.52 -28.83 -6.91
C ILE A 266 -32.30 -28.33 -7.70
N LEU A 267 -31.16 -28.13 -7.02
CA LEU A 267 -29.92 -27.59 -7.59
C LEU A 267 -29.15 -28.62 -8.43
N TYR A 268 -29.41 -29.91 -8.20
CA TYR A 268 -28.85 -31.01 -8.94
C TYR A 268 -29.97 -31.97 -9.37
N THR A 269 -29.68 -33.26 -9.52
CA THR A 269 -30.67 -34.23 -9.98
C THR A 269 -31.80 -34.43 -8.94
N PRO A 270 -33.06 -34.52 -9.39
CA PRO A 270 -33.51 -34.42 -10.79
C PRO A 270 -33.76 -32.98 -11.30
N GLY A 271 -33.90 -31.98 -10.42
CA GLY A 271 -34.36 -30.63 -10.77
C GLY A 271 -33.52 -29.89 -11.82
N VAL A 272 -32.19 -30.06 -11.81
CA VAL A 272 -31.29 -29.43 -12.80
C VAL A 272 -31.64 -29.80 -14.24
N ALA A 273 -32.26 -30.96 -14.47
CA ALA A 273 -32.66 -31.41 -15.81
C ALA A 273 -33.71 -30.48 -16.46
N GLU A 274 -34.57 -29.84 -15.66
CA GLU A 274 -35.54 -28.86 -16.16
C GLU A 274 -34.84 -27.59 -16.66
N VAL A 275 -33.88 -27.09 -15.88
CA VAL A 275 -33.05 -25.94 -16.28
C VAL A 275 -32.25 -26.26 -17.54
N SER A 276 -31.66 -27.46 -17.63
CA SER A 276 -30.95 -27.90 -18.83
C SER A 276 -31.85 -27.97 -20.07
N ARG A 277 -33.07 -28.52 -19.95
CA ARG A 277 -34.03 -28.56 -21.05
C ARG A 277 -34.46 -27.17 -21.49
N ALA A 278 -34.70 -26.25 -20.54
CA ALA A 278 -35.05 -24.86 -20.84
C ALA A 278 -33.93 -24.16 -21.63
N VAL A 279 -32.67 -24.28 -21.18
CA VAL A 279 -31.52 -23.68 -21.88
C VAL A 279 -31.25 -24.35 -23.23
N ALA A 280 -31.54 -25.64 -23.38
CA ALA A 280 -31.43 -26.33 -24.67
C ALA A 280 -32.48 -25.83 -25.69
N ALA A 281 -33.70 -25.53 -25.22
CA ALA A 281 -34.76 -24.95 -26.05
C ALA A 281 -34.50 -23.47 -26.41
N ASP A 282 -33.97 -22.68 -25.48
CA ASP A 282 -33.52 -21.31 -25.71
C ASP A 282 -32.18 -21.02 -25.03
N LYS A 283 -31.13 -20.94 -25.86
CA LYS A 283 -29.75 -20.68 -25.40
C LYS A 283 -29.60 -19.33 -24.70
N SER A 284 -30.47 -18.35 -24.97
CA SER A 284 -30.43 -17.03 -24.33
C SER A 284 -30.66 -17.12 -22.81
N LEU A 285 -31.42 -18.12 -22.36
CA LEU A 285 -31.70 -18.40 -20.95
C LEU A 285 -30.45 -18.78 -20.16
N SER A 286 -29.34 -19.15 -20.82
CA SER A 286 -28.05 -19.34 -20.15
C SER A 286 -27.58 -18.09 -19.39
N PHE A 287 -27.93 -16.89 -19.85
CA PHE A 287 -27.65 -15.61 -19.16
C PHE A 287 -28.60 -15.29 -18.00
N ILE A 288 -29.62 -16.12 -17.78
CA ILE A 288 -30.59 -15.95 -16.68
C ILE A 288 -30.36 -17.04 -15.63
N TYR A 289 -30.26 -18.29 -16.06
CA TYR A 289 -30.24 -19.45 -15.17
C TYR A 289 -28.85 -19.94 -14.78
N THR A 290 -27.78 -19.37 -15.35
CA THR A 290 -26.42 -19.86 -15.07
C THR A 290 -25.46 -18.74 -14.68
N ILE A 291 -24.25 -19.13 -14.27
CA ILE A 291 -23.16 -18.20 -13.95
C ILE A 291 -22.77 -17.30 -15.12
N ARG A 292 -23.07 -17.71 -16.36
CA ARG A 292 -22.81 -16.94 -17.58
C ARG A 292 -23.29 -15.48 -17.50
N LYS A 293 -24.32 -15.20 -16.70
CA LYS A 293 -24.83 -13.85 -16.40
C LYS A 293 -23.74 -12.87 -15.92
N ASN A 294 -22.79 -13.34 -15.11
CA ASN A 294 -21.84 -12.48 -14.39
C ASN A 294 -20.39 -12.98 -14.46
N THR A 295 -20.13 -14.05 -15.22
CA THR A 295 -18.81 -14.69 -15.27
C THR A 295 -18.09 -14.35 -16.56
N ILE A 296 -16.82 -13.96 -16.47
CA ILE A 296 -15.94 -13.73 -17.63
C ILE A 296 -14.71 -14.62 -17.57
N ALA A 297 -14.12 -14.92 -18.72
CA ALA A 297 -12.81 -15.56 -18.79
C ALA A 297 -11.71 -14.50 -18.88
N VAL A 298 -10.67 -14.63 -18.05
CA VAL A 298 -9.41 -13.88 -18.20
C VAL A 298 -8.43 -14.82 -18.91
N VAL A 299 -8.27 -14.63 -20.21
CA VAL A 299 -7.52 -15.53 -21.08
C VAL A 299 -6.15 -14.97 -21.39
N SER A 300 -5.11 -15.79 -21.22
CA SER A 300 -3.73 -15.48 -21.58
C SER A 300 -3.00 -16.71 -22.10
N ASP A 301 -1.94 -16.51 -22.88
CA ASP A 301 -0.95 -17.54 -23.23
C ASP A 301 0.40 -17.32 -22.52
N GLY A 302 0.48 -16.30 -21.66
CA GLY A 302 1.69 -15.91 -20.92
C GLY A 302 2.83 -15.40 -21.79
N SER A 303 2.56 -14.99 -23.02
CA SER A 303 3.60 -14.55 -23.96
C SER A 303 4.09 -13.12 -23.73
N ALA A 304 3.38 -12.31 -22.93
CA ALA A 304 3.74 -10.94 -22.60
C ALA A 304 3.33 -10.55 -21.17
N VAL A 305 3.74 -11.34 -20.17
CA VAL A 305 3.36 -11.13 -18.76
C VAL A 305 4.01 -9.87 -18.20
N LEU A 306 3.22 -8.83 -17.92
CA LEU A 306 3.69 -7.56 -17.38
C LEU A 306 4.86 -6.98 -18.20
N GLY A 307 5.91 -6.48 -17.53
CA GLY A 307 7.20 -6.13 -18.13
C GLY A 307 8.22 -7.28 -18.13
N LEU A 308 7.79 -8.52 -17.85
CA LEU A 308 8.67 -9.69 -17.68
C LEU A 308 8.83 -10.52 -18.98
N GLY A 309 7.95 -10.30 -19.96
CA GLY A 309 7.99 -10.99 -21.25
C GLY A 309 7.29 -12.34 -21.23
N ASN A 310 7.80 -13.29 -22.03
CA ASN A 310 7.19 -14.61 -22.19
C ASN A 310 7.57 -15.53 -21.02
N LEU A 311 6.63 -15.77 -20.10
CA LEU A 311 6.80 -16.66 -18.93
C LEU A 311 6.04 -17.98 -19.08
N GLY A 312 5.35 -18.18 -20.20
CA GLY A 312 4.48 -19.33 -20.41
C GLY A 312 3.20 -19.27 -19.55
N PRO A 313 2.29 -20.25 -19.73
CA PRO A 313 0.97 -20.23 -19.12
C PRO A 313 1.02 -20.32 -17.58
N GLU A 314 1.81 -21.21 -16.98
CA GLU A 314 1.90 -21.33 -15.52
C GLU A 314 2.51 -20.08 -14.87
N GLY A 315 3.50 -19.47 -15.54
CA GLY A 315 4.10 -18.21 -15.08
C GLY A 315 3.12 -17.03 -15.09
N ALA A 316 2.14 -17.05 -16.01
CA ALA A 316 1.09 -16.04 -16.12
C ALA A 316 -0.04 -16.23 -15.10
N LEU A 317 -0.30 -17.46 -14.65
CA LEU A 317 -1.46 -17.79 -13.80
C LEU A 317 -1.60 -16.89 -12.55
N PRO A 318 -0.54 -16.57 -11.79
CA PRO A 318 -0.65 -15.65 -10.66
C PRO A 318 -1.15 -14.25 -11.06
N VAL A 319 -0.78 -13.74 -12.24
CA VAL A 319 -1.26 -12.45 -12.74
C VAL A 319 -2.74 -12.55 -13.12
N MET A 320 -3.13 -13.63 -13.79
CA MET A 320 -4.53 -13.87 -14.18
C MET A 320 -5.46 -14.03 -12.97
N GLU A 321 -5.01 -14.72 -11.91
CA GLU A 321 -5.74 -14.75 -10.64
C GLU A 321 -5.87 -13.36 -10.00
N GLY A 322 -4.81 -12.55 -10.08
CA GLY A 322 -4.83 -11.17 -9.59
C GLY A 322 -5.84 -10.32 -10.34
N LYS A 323 -5.91 -10.44 -11.67
CA LYS A 323 -6.93 -9.80 -12.51
C LYS A 323 -8.33 -10.27 -12.12
N ALA A 324 -8.51 -11.58 -11.91
CA ALA A 324 -9.80 -12.12 -11.49
C ALA A 324 -10.27 -11.57 -10.13
N LEU A 325 -9.35 -11.45 -9.16
CA LEU A 325 -9.60 -10.80 -7.88
C LEU A 325 -10.04 -9.33 -8.07
N LEU A 326 -9.34 -8.57 -8.90
CA LEU A 326 -9.69 -7.15 -9.15
C LEU A 326 -11.06 -6.99 -9.83
N PHE A 327 -11.40 -7.85 -10.78
CA PHE A 327 -12.75 -7.90 -11.36
C PHE A 327 -13.82 -8.13 -10.30
N LYS A 328 -13.54 -9.03 -9.34
CA LYS A 328 -14.48 -9.35 -8.27
C LYS A 328 -14.65 -8.20 -7.30
N GLU A 329 -13.55 -7.69 -6.75
CA GLU A 329 -13.55 -6.67 -5.68
C GLU A 329 -14.03 -5.31 -6.18
N LEU A 330 -13.72 -4.93 -7.43
CA LEU A 330 -13.99 -3.58 -7.94
C LEU A 330 -15.17 -3.52 -8.91
N GLY A 331 -15.49 -4.62 -9.60
CA GLY A 331 -16.58 -4.69 -10.58
C GLY A 331 -17.73 -5.62 -10.17
N GLY A 332 -17.58 -6.38 -9.08
CA GLY A 332 -18.54 -7.44 -8.73
C GLY A 332 -18.65 -8.53 -9.81
N VAL A 333 -17.65 -8.66 -10.69
CA VAL A 333 -17.63 -9.60 -11.82
C VAL A 333 -16.95 -10.89 -11.39
N ASP A 334 -17.57 -12.04 -11.66
CA ASP A 334 -17.01 -13.35 -11.34
C ASP A 334 -16.01 -13.78 -12.44
N ALA A 335 -14.79 -13.26 -12.41
CA ALA A 335 -13.76 -13.60 -13.40
C ALA A 335 -13.06 -14.93 -13.09
N PHE A 336 -12.71 -15.69 -14.13
CA PHE A 336 -12.00 -16.96 -14.01
C PHE A 336 -10.75 -16.99 -14.90
N PRO A 337 -9.54 -17.29 -14.36
CA PRO A 337 -8.30 -17.32 -15.13
C PRO A 337 -8.23 -18.55 -16.02
N ILE A 338 -7.84 -18.37 -17.28
CA ILE A 338 -7.64 -19.43 -18.28
C ILE A 338 -6.33 -19.18 -19.01
N VAL A 339 -5.27 -19.83 -18.54
CA VAL A 339 -3.96 -19.79 -19.20
C VAL A 339 -3.83 -20.95 -20.18
N LEU A 340 -3.43 -20.66 -21.42
CA LEU A 340 -3.36 -21.62 -22.52
C LEU A 340 -1.91 -22.01 -22.81
N ASP A 341 -1.62 -23.31 -22.84
CA ASP A 341 -0.32 -23.85 -23.25
C ASP A 341 -0.23 -23.97 -24.78
N THR A 342 -0.50 -22.85 -25.46
CA THR A 342 -0.28 -22.69 -26.90
C THR A 342 -0.07 -21.23 -27.21
N GLN A 343 0.86 -20.95 -28.13
CA GLN A 343 1.10 -19.62 -28.68
C GLN A 343 0.78 -19.59 -30.19
N ASP A 344 0.07 -20.60 -30.71
CA ASP A 344 -0.48 -20.54 -32.06
C ASP A 344 -1.75 -19.68 -32.08
N THR A 345 -1.79 -18.71 -33.00
CA THR A 345 -2.88 -17.75 -33.10
C THR A 345 -4.23 -18.43 -33.36
N GLU A 346 -4.29 -19.36 -34.31
CA GLU A 346 -5.54 -20.04 -34.68
C GLU A 346 -6.01 -21.01 -33.59
N GLU A 347 -5.07 -21.69 -32.93
CA GLU A 347 -5.38 -22.57 -31.81
C GLU A 347 -5.98 -21.79 -30.64
N ILE A 348 -5.39 -20.64 -30.26
CA ILE A 348 -5.95 -19.76 -29.23
C ILE A 348 -7.37 -19.33 -29.61
N ILE A 349 -7.59 -18.85 -30.85
CA ILE A 349 -8.91 -18.42 -31.32
C ILE A 349 -9.91 -19.58 -31.21
N LYS A 350 -9.52 -20.78 -31.67
CA LYS A 350 -10.37 -21.99 -31.63
C LYS A 350 -10.72 -22.39 -30.21
N ILE A 351 -9.75 -22.40 -29.28
CA ILE A 351 -9.97 -22.76 -27.88
C ILE A 351 -10.91 -21.75 -27.22
N VAL A 352 -10.65 -20.44 -27.37
CA VAL A 352 -11.48 -19.39 -26.77
C VAL A 352 -12.92 -19.47 -27.27
N LYS A 353 -13.12 -19.76 -28.57
CA LYS A 353 -14.45 -20.01 -29.13
C LYS A 353 -15.14 -21.23 -28.53
N ALA A 354 -14.40 -22.32 -28.32
CA ALA A 354 -14.96 -23.54 -27.76
C ALA A 354 -15.42 -23.38 -26.31
N ILE A 355 -14.73 -22.57 -25.51
CA ILE A 355 -15.07 -22.33 -24.10
C ILE A 355 -16.05 -21.17 -23.87
N ALA A 356 -16.28 -20.32 -24.88
CA ALA A 356 -17.16 -19.17 -24.82
C ALA A 356 -18.60 -19.43 -24.29
N PRO A 357 -19.24 -20.61 -24.50
CA PRO A 357 -20.59 -20.86 -23.96
C PRO A 357 -20.71 -20.71 -22.43
N THR A 358 -19.62 -20.88 -21.68
CA THR A 358 -19.59 -20.74 -20.21
C THR A 358 -19.63 -19.27 -19.76
N PHE A 359 -19.16 -18.35 -20.59
CA PHE A 359 -18.85 -16.98 -20.20
C PHE A 359 -19.80 -15.94 -20.80
N GLY A 360 -19.98 -14.85 -20.05
CA GLY A 360 -20.68 -13.65 -20.47
C GLY A 360 -19.78 -12.61 -21.14
N GLY A 361 -18.46 -12.82 -21.13
CA GLY A 361 -17.46 -11.97 -21.78
C GLY A 361 -16.05 -12.60 -21.71
N ILE A 362 -15.15 -12.12 -22.56
CA ILE A 362 -13.74 -12.57 -22.64
C ILE A 362 -12.83 -11.35 -22.44
N ASN A 363 -11.99 -11.40 -21.41
CA ASN A 363 -10.88 -10.48 -21.21
C ASN A 363 -9.58 -11.14 -21.69
N LEU A 364 -8.98 -10.62 -22.77
CA LEU A 364 -7.66 -11.03 -23.23
C LEU A 364 -6.59 -10.25 -22.45
N GLU A 365 -5.56 -10.94 -21.99
CA GLU A 365 -4.53 -10.39 -21.10
C GLU A 365 -3.14 -10.94 -21.43
N ASP A 366 -2.10 -10.10 -21.40
CA ASP A 366 -0.70 -10.52 -21.49
C ASP A 366 -0.36 -11.37 -22.73
N ILE A 367 -0.99 -11.07 -23.88
CA ILE A 367 -0.72 -11.72 -25.19
C ILE A 367 0.16 -10.81 -26.05
N SER A 368 1.25 -11.36 -26.59
CA SER A 368 2.24 -10.58 -27.34
C SER A 368 1.72 -10.00 -28.66
N ALA A 369 2.16 -8.78 -28.97
CA ALA A 369 1.99 -8.19 -30.30
C ALA A 369 2.96 -8.82 -31.31
N PRO A 370 2.58 -8.99 -32.60
CA PRO A 370 1.32 -8.52 -33.20
C PRO A 370 0.15 -9.53 -33.12
N ARG A 371 0.35 -10.74 -32.60
CA ARG A 371 -0.69 -11.79 -32.59
C ARG A 371 -1.95 -11.38 -31.84
N CYS A 372 -1.80 -10.67 -30.72
CA CYS A 372 -2.93 -10.17 -29.93
C CYS A 372 -3.95 -9.36 -30.76
N PHE A 373 -3.51 -8.64 -31.80
CA PHE A 373 -4.41 -7.88 -32.67
C PHE A 373 -5.31 -8.79 -33.51
N GLU A 374 -4.74 -9.83 -34.11
CA GLU A 374 -5.50 -10.79 -34.92
C GLU A 374 -6.44 -11.63 -34.05
N ILE A 375 -5.93 -12.12 -32.91
CA ILE A 375 -6.72 -12.88 -31.93
C ILE A 375 -7.93 -12.06 -31.48
N GLU A 376 -7.73 -10.81 -31.07
CA GLU A 376 -8.83 -9.94 -30.65
C GLU A 376 -9.81 -9.66 -31.80
N GLU A 377 -9.31 -9.28 -32.99
CA GLU A 377 -10.16 -8.94 -34.13
C GLU A 377 -11.06 -10.12 -34.54
N ARG A 378 -10.48 -11.32 -34.62
CA ARG A 378 -11.19 -12.55 -34.98
C ARG A 378 -12.21 -12.93 -33.91
N LEU A 379 -11.83 -12.90 -32.63
CA LEU A 379 -12.75 -13.23 -31.54
C LEU A 379 -13.91 -12.23 -31.44
N LYS A 380 -13.67 -10.92 -31.62
CA LYS A 380 -14.75 -9.91 -31.66
C LYS A 380 -15.75 -10.17 -32.80
N LYS A 381 -15.28 -10.65 -33.95
CA LYS A 381 -16.13 -10.96 -35.13
C LYS A 381 -16.90 -12.27 -34.94
N GLU A 382 -16.26 -13.27 -34.36
CA GLU A 382 -16.77 -14.65 -34.34
C GLU A 382 -17.59 -14.98 -33.08
N LEU A 383 -17.43 -14.21 -32.00
CA LEU A 383 -18.19 -14.40 -30.76
C LEU A 383 -19.47 -13.55 -30.70
N THR A 384 -20.37 -13.98 -29.82
CA THR A 384 -21.63 -13.29 -29.49
C THR A 384 -21.59 -12.61 -28.11
N ILE A 385 -20.42 -12.63 -27.47
CA ILE A 385 -20.12 -12.02 -26.17
C ILE A 385 -18.98 -11.01 -26.34
N PRO A 386 -18.90 -9.98 -25.47
CA PRO A 386 -17.88 -8.95 -25.61
C PRO A 386 -16.50 -9.54 -25.38
N VAL A 387 -15.57 -9.12 -26.24
CA VAL A 387 -14.13 -9.42 -26.13
C VAL A 387 -13.40 -8.10 -25.95
N PHE A 388 -12.51 -8.05 -24.95
CA PHE A 388 -11.75 -6.87 -24.60
C PHE A 388 -10.33 -7.27 -24.25
N HIS A 389 -9.35 -6.67 -24.92
CA HIS A 389 -7.96 -6.82 -24.52
C HIS A 389 -7.54 -5.67 -23.59
N ASP A 390 -7.23 -5.96 -22.33
CA ASP A 390 -6.99 -4.92 -21.31
C ASP A 390 -5.71 -4.12 -21.59
N ASP A 391 -4.60 -4.78 -21.91
CA ASP A 391 -3.32 -4.11 -22.20
C ASP A 391 -3.40 -3.14 -23.38
N GLN A 392 -4.36 -3.37 -24.30
CA GLN A 392 -4.67 -2.45 -25.39
C GLN A 392 -5.64 -1.36 -24.93
N HIS A 393 -6.90 -1.74 -24.73
CA HIS A 393 -7.99 -0.78 -24.62
C HIS A 393 -8.15 -0.24 -23.21
N GLY A 394 -7.87 -1.04 -22.18
CA GLY A 394 -7.86 -0.57 -20.79
C GLY A 394 -6.82 0.52 -20.59
N THR A 395 -5.60 0.28 -21.07
CA THR A 395 -4.53 1.29 -21.07
C THR A 395 -4.95 2.55 -21.83
N ALA A 396 -5.50 2.41 -23.03
CA ALA A 396 -5.94 3.55 -23.83
C ALA A 396 -7.01 4.41 -23.14
N ILE A 397 -8.00 3.78 -22.49
CA ILE A 397 -9.07 4.47 -21.75
C ILE A 397 -8.50 5.34 -20.63
N VAL A 398 -7.65 4.74 -19.77
CA VAL A 398 -7.12 5.47 -18.60
C VAL A 398 -6.13 6.55 -19.02
N VAL A 399 -5.34 6.32 -20.08
CA VAL A 399 -4.46 7.34 -20.67
C VAL A 399 -5.26 8.51 -21.21
N LEU A 400 -6.32 8.26 -21.98
CA LEU A 400 -7.17 9.34 -22.49
C LEU A 400 -7.84 10.10 -21.34
N ALA A 401 -8.33 9.39 -20.31
CA ALA A 401 -8.94 10.04 -19.14
C ALA A 401 -7.95 10.97 -18.41
N GLY A 402 -6.74 10.45 -18.13
CA GLY A 402 -5.66 11.24 -17.53
C GLY A 402 -5.27 12.42 -18.41
N LEU A 403 -5.20 12.24 -19.73
CA LEU A 403 -4.83 13.30 -20.67
C LEU A 403 -5.90 14.39 -20.76
N ILE A 404 -7.19 14.04 -20.74
CA ILE A 404 -8.29 15.01 -20.69
C ILE A 404 -8.10 15.96 -19.50
N ASN A 405 -7.81 15.41 -18.32
CA ASN A 405 -7.62 16.23 -17.12
C ASN A 405 -6.29 16.99 -17.12
N ALA A 406 -5.20 16.39 -17.58
CA ALA A 406 -3.92 17.07 -17.72
C ALA A 406 -4.02 18.27 -18.67
N LEU A 407 -4.70 18.12 -19.81
CA LEU A 407 -4.92 19.19 -20.79
C LEU A 407 -5.76 20.33 -20.22
N LYS A 408 -6.78 20.04 -19.40
CA LYS A 408 -7.55 21.06 -18.67
C LYS A 408 -6.65 21.87 -17.73
N VAL A 409 -5.78 21.19 -16.97
CA VAL A 409 -4.85 21.82 -16.02
C VAL A 409 -3.89 22.79 -16.71
N VAL A 410 -3.31 22.38 -17.85
CA VAL A 410 -2.37 23.22 -18.60
C VAL A 410 -3.02 24.17 -19.62
N GLY A 411 -4.36 24.20 -19.70
CA GLY A 411 -5.10 25.06 -20.62
C GLY A 411 -4.90 24.75 -22.11
N LYS A 412 -4.61 23.50 -22.49
CA LYS A 412 -4.37 23.08 -23.88
C LYS A 412 -5.54 22.29 -24.46
N ASN A 413 -5.67 22.29 -25.79
CA ASN A 413 -6.71 21.55 -26.51
C ASN A 413 -6.10 20.35 -27.25
N ILE A 414 -6.69 19.17 -27.10
CA ILE A 414 -6.21 17.91 -27.70
C ILE A 414 -6.02 18.00 -29.24
N THR A 415 -6.83 18.82 -29.91
CA THR A 415 -6.77 19.02 -31.37
C THR A 415 -5.57 19.85 -31.85
N LYS A 416 -4.87 20.53 -30.94
CA LYS A 416 -3.76 21.47 -31.24
C LYS A 416 -2.41 21.03 -30.71
N VAL A 417 -2.37 20.02 -29.84
CA VAL A 417 -1.13 19.55 -29.20
C VAL A 417 -0.36 18.58 -30.07
N LYS A 418 0.97 18.59 -29.93
CA LYS A 418 1.86 17.56 -30.45
C LYS A 418 2.08 16.48 -29.39
N ILE A 419 1.69 15.25 -29.69
CA ILE A 419 1.76 14.09 -28.78
C ILE A 419 2.83 13.12 -29.30
N VAL A 420 3.77 12.75 -28.44
CA VAL A 420 4.79 11.72 -28.72
C VAL A 420 4.47 10.48 -27.92
N ILE A 421 4.30 9.34 -28.60
CA ILE A 421 4.08 8.03 -27.98
C ILE A 421 5.35 7.19 -28.18
N SER A 422 6.02 6.83 -27.10
CA SER A 422 7.12 5.87 -27.10
C SER A 422 6.58 4.47 -26.81
N GLY A 423 6.77 3.56 -27.76
CA GLY A 423 6.21 2.21 -27.77
C GLY A 423 5.16 2.07 -28.86
N VAL A 424 5.40 1.18 -29.82
CA VAL A 424 4.47 0.87 -30.93
C VAL A 424 4.07 -0.61 -30.88
N GLY A 425 3.77 -1.06 -29.65
CA GLY A 425 3.18 -2.36 -29.35
C GLY A 425 1.66 -2.27 -29.17
N ALA A 426 1.08 -3.26 -28.49
CA ALA A 426 -0.35 -3.36 -28.20
C ALA A 426 -0.92 -2.07 -27.58
N ALA A 427 -0.38 -1.63 -26.44
CA ALA A 427 -0.82 -0.43 -25.74
C ALA A 427 -0.65 0.85 -26.58
N GLY A 428 0.55 1.07 -27.15
CA GLY A 428 0.85 2.28 -27.90
C GLY A 428 -0.05 2.49 -29.12
N ILE A 429 -0.32 1.41 -29.87
CA ILE A 429 -1.24 1.45 -31.01
C ILE A 429 -2.68 1.75 -30.57
N ALA A 430 -3.15 1.13 -29.48
CA ALA A 430 -4.50 1.36 -28.97
C ALA A 430 -4.68 2.78 -28.41
N ILE A 431 -3.68 3.30 -27.67
CA ILE A 431 -3.63 4.69 -27.21
C ILE A 431 -3.72 5.64 -28.40
N ALA A 432 -2.85 5.47 -29.41
CA ALA A 432 -2.84 6.35 -30.58
C ALA A 432 -4.20 6.39 -31.29
N LYS A 433 -4.83 5.23 -31.51
CA LYS A 433 -6.17 5.15 -32.13
C LYS A 433 -7.22 5.89 -31.32
N LEU A 434 -7.32 5.61 -30.02
CA LEU A 434 -8.34 6.25 -29.18
C LEU A 434 -8.12 7.76 -29.05
N LEU A 435 -6.86 8.22 -29.04
CA LEU A 435 -6.54 9.64 -29.07
C LEU A 435 -6.94 10.31 -30.40
N LEU A 436 -6.75 9.64 -31.54
CA LEU A 436 -7.23 10.11 -32.84
C LEU A 436 -8.77 10.22 -32.84
N ASP A 437 -9.47 9.21 -32.31
CA ASP A 437 -10.94 9.23 -32.17
C ASP A 437 -11.42 10.33 -31.22
N ALA A 438 -10.62 10.68 -30.20
CA ALA A 438 -10.84 11.82 -29.32
C ALA A 438 -10.50 13.18 -29.94
N GLY A 439 -9.99 13.21 -31.17
CA GLY A 439 -9.72 14.42 -31.95
C GLY A 439 -8.26 14.88 -31.98
N ALA A 440 -7.32 14.12 -31.43
CA ALA A 440 -5.89 14.42 -31.59
C ALA A 440 -5.50 14.40 -33.07
N LYS A 441 -4.66 15.35 -33.50
CA LYS A 441 -4.27 15.49 -34.92
C LYS A 441 -2.79 15.24 -35.18
N ASN A 442 -1.93 15.54 -34.21
CA ASN A 442 -0.48 15.40 -34.34
C ASN A 442 0.04 14.41 -33.30
N ILE A 443 0.11 13.14 -33.71
CA ILE A 443 0.70 12.06 -32.92
C ILE A 443 1.96 11.58 -33.65
N ILE A 444 3.09 11.48 -32.95
CA ILE A 444 4.31 10.84 -33.45
C ILE A 444 4.56 9.59 -32.62
N MET A 445 4.70 8.45 -33.29
CA MET A 445 4.94 7.17 -32.63
C MET A 445 6.39 6.71 -32.85
N VAL A 446 7.04 6.23 -31.79
CA VAL A 446 8.46 5.87 -31.78
C VAL A 446 8.61 4.48 -31.17
N ASP A 447 9.28 3.55 -31.84
CA ASP A 447 9.67 2.25 -31.26
C ASP A 447 11.20 2.18 -31.07
N SER A 448 11.73 0.99 -30.75
CA SER A 448 13.18 0.74 -30.68
C SER A 448 13.93 1.04 -32.00
N THR A 449 13.17 1.12 -33.08
CA THR A 449 13.50 1.55 -34.45
C THR A 449 13.91 3.01 -34.64
N GLY A 450 13.36 3.86 -33.78
CA GLY A 450 13.12 5.27 -34.09
C GLY A 450 11.67 5.54 -34.49
N ILE A 451 11.43 6.71 -35.08
CA ILE A 451 10.09 7.17 -35.47
C ILE A 451 9.51 6.26 -36.57
N ILE A 452 8.24 5.89 -36.48
CA ILE A 452 7.55 5.19 -37.58
C ILE A 452 7.09 6.21 -38.63
N HIS A 453 7.32 5.89 -39.90
CA HIS A 453 6.86 6.67 -41.05
C HIS A 453 6.69 5.75 -42.26
N LYS A 454 6.05 6.25 -43.33
CA LYS A 454 5.59 5.44 -44.47
C LYS A 454 6.72 4.77 -45.24
N GLU A 455 7.89 5.38 -45.25
CA GLU A 455 9.08 4.94 -46.00
C GLU A 455 9.97 3.99 -45.18
N ARG A 456 9.73 3.86 -43.87
CA ARG A 456 10.52 2.99 -43.00
C ARG A 456 10.22 1.52 -43.31
N LYS A 457 11.27 0.70 -43.44
CA LYS A 457 11.15 -0.76 -43.63
C LYS A 457 11.55 -1.55 -42.38
N GLU A 458 12.56 -1.08 -41.66
CA GLU A 458 13.13 -1.81 -40.53
C GLU A 458 12.17 -1.92 -39.34
N GLY A 459 11.94 -3.14 -38.85
CA GLY A 459 11.11 -3.41 -37.67
C GLY A 459 9.61 -3.09 -37.86
N MET A 460 9.15 -2.88 -39.10
CA MET A 460 7.76 -2.62 -39.42
C MET A 460 6.95 -3.92 -39.49
N ASN A 461 5.66 -3.81 -39.17
CA ASN A 461 4.66 -4.84 -39.38
C ASN A 461 3.37 -4.18 -39.86
N TRP A 462 2.39 -4.98 -40.28
CA TRP A 462 1.14 -4.48 -40.84
C TRP A 462 0.40 -3.49 -39.92
N ALA A 463 0.51 -3.64 -38.59
CA ALA A 463 -0.14 -2.74 -37.64
C ALA A 463 0.61 -1.40 -37.55
N LYS A 464 1.94 -1.41 -37.52
CA LYS A 464 2.78 -0.20 -37.57
C LYS A 464 2.61 0.54 -38.88
N GLU A 465 2.50 -0.18 -40.00
CA GLU A 465 2.26 0.40 -41.33
C GLU A 465 0.92 1.14 -41.39
N LYS A 466 -0.14 0.59 -40.78
CA LYS A 466 -1.42 1.27 -40.66
C LYS A 466 -1.28 2.57 -39.86
N MET A 467 -0.59 2.53 -38.72
CA MET A 467 -0.37 3.73 -37.90
C MET A 467 0.48 4.80 -38.61
N ALA A 468 1.56 4.40 -39.28
CA ALA A 468 2.42 5.31 -40.04
C ALA A 468 1.67 6.09 -41.16
N ARG A 469 0.48 5.64 -41.59
CA ARG A 469 -0.36 6.35 -42.55
C ARG A 469 -1.22 7.45 -41.93
N CYS A 470 -1.57 7.34 -40.65
CA CYS A 470 -2.44 8.28 -39.94
C CYS A 470 -1.75 9.06 -38.81
N THR A 471 -0.48 8.80 -38.54
CA THR A 471 0.36 9.52 -37.57
C THR A 471 1.52 10.24 -38.28
N ASN A 472 2.25 11.09 -37.54
CA ASN A 472 3.40 11.85 -38.00
C ASN A 472 3.09 12.77 -39.22
N PRO A 473 2.11 13.68 -39.09
CA PRO A 473 1.68 14.54 -40.21
C PRO A 473 2.81 15.44 -40.74
N ASP A 474 3.76 15.81 -39.88
CA ASP A 474 4.88 16.69 -40.20
C ASP A 474 6.06 15.94 -40.84
N GLY A 475 5.96 14.60 -41.00
CA GLY A 475 6.99 13.79 -41.63
C GLY A 475 8.34 13.84 -40.89
N VAL A 476 8.33 13.79 -39.55
CA VAL A 476 9.55 13.83 -38.73
C VAL A 476 10.32 12.52 -38.84
N TRP A 477 11.66 12.62 -38.93
CA TRP A 477 12.60 11.50 -38.99
C TRP A 477 13.50 11.49 -37.75
N GLY A 478 14.15 10.35 -37.49
CA GLY A 478 15.11 10.19 -36.41
C GLY A 478 14.55 9.40 -35.22
N GLY A 479 15.07 9.71 -34.03
CA GLY A 479 14.80 8.96 -32.81
C GLY A 479 13.79 9.63 -31.87
N LEU A 480 13.66 9.07 -30.68
CA LEU A 480 12.76 9.58 -29.64
C LEU A 480 13.03 11.05 -29.28
N LYS A 481 14.31 11.43 -29.19
CA LYS A 481 14.72 12.79 -28.84
C LYS A 481 14.39 13.81 -29.92
N ASP A 482 14.35 13.39 -31.18
CA ASP A 482 13.95 14.25 -32.29
C ASP A 482 12.42 14.45 -32.29
N ALA A 483 11.66 13.39 -31.99
CA ALA A 483 10.21 13.47 -31.84
C ALA A 483 9.79 14.43 -30.70
N LEU A 484 10.54 14.43 -29.59
CA LEU A 484 10.23 15.19 -28.37
C LEU A 484 10.40 16.71 -28.50
N ARG A 485 11.22 17.20 -29.44
CA ARG A 485 11.40 18.65 -29.62
C ARG A 485 10.06 19.30 -29.92
N ASP A 486 9.75 20.35 -29.18
CA ASP A 486 8.49 21.10 -29.26
C ASP A 486 7.22 20.25 -29.06
N ALA A 487 7.33 19.08 -28.42
CA ALA A 487 6.18 18.28 -28.04
C ALA A 487 5.44 18.91 -26.85
N ASP A 488 4.12 18.76 -26.81
CA ASP A 488 3.27 19.17 -25.68
C ASP A 488 3.08 18.01 -24.69
N VAL A 489 3.02 16.79 -25.21
CA VAL A 489 2.69 15.58 -24.45
C VAL A 489 3.66 14.46 -24.81
N PHE A 490 4.21 13.80 -23.80
CA PHE A 490 4.92 12.55 -23.92
C PHE A 490 4.12 11.42 -23.25
N ILE A 491 3.96 10.29 -23.92
CA ILE A 491 3.33 9.07 -23.40
C ILE A 491 4.28 7.91 -23.64
N GLY A 492 4.82 7.34 -22.57
CA GLY A 492 5.71 6.19 -22.60
C GLY A 492 5.00 4.91 -22.20
N VAL A 493 5.08 3.90 -23.07
CA VAL A 493 4.66 2.50 -22.85
C VAL A 493 5.70 1.56 -23.48
N SER A 494 6.98 1.84 -23.23
CA SER A 494 8.10 1.20 -23.93
C SER A 494 9.12 0.55 -22.99
N ALA A 495 10.20 1.26 -22.67
CA ALA A 495 11.37 0.74 -21.97
C ALA A 495 11.84 1.73 -20.90
N PRO A 496 12.55 1.26 -19.86
CA PRO A 496 12.98 2.11 -18.76
C PRO A 496 14.09 3.09 -19.14
N ASN A 497 14.14 4.24 -18.43
CA ASN A 497 15.27 5.19 -18.43
C ASN A 497 15.70 5.71 -19.83
N LEU A 498 14.74 5.98 -20.71
CA LEU A 498 15.00 6.50 -22.06
C LEU A 498 15.25 8.01 -22.11
N LEU A 499 14.75 8.77 -21.13
CA LEU A 499 14.76 10.23 -21.14
C LEU A 499 15.41 10.83 -19.89
N SER A 500 15.98 12.01 -20.08
CA SER A 500 16.58 12.83 -19.02
C SER A 500 15.84 14.17 -18.86
N ALA A 501 16.11 14.88 -17.75
CA ALA A 501 15.62 16.24 -17.57
C ALA A 501 16.00 17.19 -18.72
N LYS A 502 17.15 16.96 -19.38
CA LYS A 502 17.57 17.76 -20.55
C LYS A 502 16.67 17.51 -21.77
N ASP A 503 16.23 16.27 -21.96
CA ASP A 503 15.34 15.94 -23.08
C ASP A 503 13.96 16.57 -22.86
N ILE A 504 13.44 16.55 -21.63
CA ILE A 504 12.17 17.22 -21.28
C ILE A 504 12.23 18.73 -21.47
N LYS A 505 13.38 19.38 -21.22
CA LYS A 505 13.57 20.82 -21.50
C LYS A 505 13.42 21.20 -22.97
N THR A 506 13.45 20.24 -23.89
CA THR A 506 13.23 20.48 -25.33
C THR A 506 11.74 20.47 -25.72
N MET A 507 10.86 20.06 -24.80
CA MET A 507 9.41 20.11 -24.96
C MET A 507 8.90 21.56 -24.76
N ARG A 508 7.64 21.80 -25.15
CA ARG A 508 6.98 23.11 -24.95
C ARG A 508 6.74 23.40 -23.48
N SER A 509 6.53 24.67 -23.13
CA SER A 509 6.06 25.06 -21.80
C SER A 509 4.76 24.34 -21.45
N GLU A 510 4.57 24.10 -20.15
CA GLU A 510 3.46 23.29 -19.64
C GLU A 510 3.41 21.89 -20.29
N ALA A 511 4.56 21.21 -20.33
CA ALA A 511 4.67 19.86 -20.87
C ALA A 511 3.96 18.83 -19.97
N ILE A 512 3.29 17.87 -20.59
CA ILE A 512 2.67 16.72 -19.92
C ILE A 512 3.53 15.48 -20.18
N VAL A 513 3.94 14.77 -19.13
CA VAL A 513 4.81 13.59 -19.21
C VAL A 513 4.16 12.40 -18.50
N PHE A 514 3.67 11.43 -19.29
CA PHE A 514 3.15 10.16 -18.80
C PHE A 514 4.21 9.08 -19.04
N ALA A 515 4.93 8.66 -18.00
CA ALA A 515 5.99 7.64 -18.08
C ALA A 515 5.51 6.34 -17.42
N MET A 516 4.93 5.44 -18.22
CA MET A 516 4.09 4.33 -17.72
C MET A 516 4.75 2.95 -17.83
N SER A 517 6.00 2.85 -18.28
CA SER A 517 6.75 1.60 -18.21
C SER A 517 6.85 1.07 -16.78
N ASN A 518 6.57 -0.22 -16.61
CA ASN A 518 6.68 -0.93 -15.33
C ASN A 518 7.80 -1.98 -15.39
N PRO A 519 8.53 -2.24 -14.28
CA PRO A 519 8.45 -1.55 -12.98
C PRO A 519 9.21 -0.20 -12.93
N THR A 520 10.00 0.09 -13.97
CA THR A 520 10.84 1.29 -14.06
C THR A 520 10.35 2.18 -15.21
N PRO A 521 9.93 3.43 -14.95
CA PRO A 521 9.45 4.35 -15.99
C PRO A 521 10.52 4.75 -17.01
N GLU A 522 10.08 5.33 -18.13
CA GLU A 522 10.93 5.94 -19.15
C GLU A 522 11.78 7.09 -18.59
N ILE A 523 11.27 7.80 -17.59
CA ILE A 523 11.94 8.85 -16.84
C ILE A 523 11.38 8.90 -15.41
N ALA A 524 12.26 9.08 -14.43
CA ALA A 524 11.82 9.24 -13.05
C ALA A 524 10.99 10.53 -12.88
N PRO A 525 9.91 10.52 -12.07
CA PRO A 525 9.05 11.70 -11.94
C PRO A 525 9.78 12.99 -11.51
N GLU A 526 10.75 12.86 -10.61
CA GLU A 526 11.58 13.98 -10.16
C GLU A 526 12.45 14.56 -11.29
N GLU A 527 12.97 13.71 -12.19
CA GLU A 527 13.73 14.15 -13.36
C GLU A 527 12.85 14.86 -14.37
N ALA A 528 11.63 14.35 -14.61
CA ALA A 528 10.67 14.98 -15.49
C ALA A 528 10.28 16.38 -14.99
N ARG A 529 10.01 16.53 -13.68
CA ARG A 529 9.74 17.83 -13.05
C ARG A 529 10.93 18.78 -13.16
N ARG A 530 12.15 18.30 -12.91
CA ARG A 530 13.38 19.11 -13.07
C ARG A 530 13.59 19.57 -14.52
N GLY A 531 13.07 18.79 -15.47
CA GLY A 531 13.04 19.13 -16.89
C GLY A 531 12.00 20.19 -17.28
N GLY A 532 11.10 20.55 -16.36
CA GLY A 532 10.04 21.54 -16.61
C GLY A 532 8.67 20.94 -16.95
N ALA A 533 8.44 19.64 -16.72
CA ALA A 533 7.11 19.05 -16.89
C ALA A 533 6.12 19.63 -15.86
N ALA A 534 4.98 20.14 -16.34
CA ALA A 534 3.92 20.68 -15.50
C ALA A 534 3.03 19.57 -14.91
N VAL A 535 2.78 18.52 -15.69
CA VAL A 535 2.04 17.34 -15.24
C VAL A 535 2.90 16.10 -15.47
N VAL A 536 3.05 15.30 -14.41
CA VAL A 536 3.76 14.01 -14.47
C VAL A 536 2.84 12.91 -13.95
N ALA A 537 2.75 11.81 -14.70
CA ALA A 537 1.99 10.61 -14.35
C ALA A 537 2.83 9.36 -14.62
N THR A 538 2.57 8.27 -13.88
CA THR A 538 3.28 6.99 -14.06
C THR A 538 2.36 5.79 -13.92
N GLY A 539 2.85 4.60 -14.28
CA GLY A 539 2.14 3.34 -14.01
C GLY A 539 2.20 2.88 -12.53
N ARG A 540 3.02 3.52 -11.70
CA ARG A 540 3.33 3.05 -10.34
C ARG A 540 2.44 3.69 -9.28
N SER A 541 2.11 2.90 -8.25
CA SER A 541 1.23 3.31 -7.16
C SER A 541 1.93 4.12 -6.06
N ASP A 542 3.25 4.17 -6.05
CA ASP A 542 4.03 4.93 -5.08
C ASP A 542 4.29 6.40 -5.51
N PHE A 543 3.84 6.79 -6.70
CA PHE A 543 3.89 8.17 -7.19
C PHE A 543 2.48 8.77 -7.37
N PRO A 544 2.32 10.10 -7.28
CA PRO A 544 1.07 10.77 -7.66
C PRO A 544 0.68 10.49 -9.12
N ASN A 545 -0.60 10.66 -9.44
CA ASN A 545 -1.15 10.49 -10.79
C ASN A 545 -0.84 9.11 -11.38
N GLN A 546 -1.20 8.04 -10.66
CA GLN A 546 -1.07 6.70 -11.19
C GLN A 546 -2.06 6.46 -12.35
N ILE A 547 -1.55 6.11 -13.53
CA ILE A 547 -2.33 5.60 -14.66
C ILE A 547 -2.33 4.07 -14.55
N ASN A 548 -3.47 3.50 -14.16
CA ASN A 548 -3.60 2.07 -13.95
C ASN A 548 -4.88 1.53 -14.59
N ASN A 549 -4.75 0.49 -15.41
CA ASN A 549 -5.85 -0.16 -16.13
C ASN A 549 -6.98 -0.64 -15.21
N VAL A 550 -6.68 -0.87 -13.92
CA VAL A 550 -7.66 -1.18 -12.87
C VAL A 550 -8.81 -0.17 -12.77
N LEU A 551 -8.58 1.07 -13.21
CA LEU A 551 -9.61 2.12 -13.24
C LEU A 551 -10.63 1.94 -14.38
N ALA A 552 -10.33 1.10 -15.39
CA ALA A 552 -11.17 0.91 -16.57
C ALA A 552 -11.85 -0.46 -16.61
N PHE A 553 -11.08 -1.56 -16.65
CA PHE A 553 -11.64 -2.88 -16.96
C PHE A 553 -12.79 -3.35 -16.06
N PRO A 554 -12.81 -3.09 -14.74
CA PRO A 554 -13.92 -3.56 -13.90
C PRO A 554 -15.24 -2.88 -14.30
N GLY A 555 -15.21 -1.56 -14.49
CA GLY A 555 -16.38 -0.77 -14.86
C GLY A 555 -16.86 -1.06 -16.29
N VAL A 556 -15.93 -1.20 -17.24
CA VAL A 556 -16.25 -1.55 -18.64
C VAL A 556 -16.99 -2.89 -18.71
N PHE A 557 -16.47 -3.93 -18.04
CA PHE A 557 -17.14 -5.23 -18.03
C PHE A 557 -18.43 -5.25 -17.23
N ARG A 558 -18.50 -4.55 -16.08
CA ARG A 558 -19.75 -4.41 -15.32
C ARG A 558 -20.86 -3.85 -16.23
N GLY A 559 -20.58 -2.73 -16.91
CA GLY A 559 -21.52 -2.13 -17.85
C GLY A 559 -21.88 -3.06 -19.02
N ALA A 560 -20.90 -3.75 -19.59
CA ALA A 560 -21.13 -4.68 -20.70
C ALA A 560 -22.00 -5.89 -20.29
N LEU A 561 -21.78 -6.46 -19.10
CA LEU A 561 -22.57 -7.57 -18.58
C LEU A 561 -24.01 -7.14 -18.23
N ASP A 562 -24.18 -5.99 -17.59
CA ASP A 562 -25.51 -5.47 -17.21
C ASP A 562 -26.38 -5.17 -18.43
N SER A 563 -25.77 -4.65 -19.49
CA SER A 563 -26.44 -4.34 -20.75
C SER A 563 -26.49 -5.51 -21.74
N ARG A 564 -25.84 -6.65 -21.43
CA ARG A 564 -25.60 -7.77 -22.37
C ARG A 564 -25.02 -7.29 -23.70
N THR A 565 -24.10 -6.34 -23.63
CA THR A 565 -23.42 -5.76 -24.79
C THR A 565 -22.69 -6.85 -25.57
N ARG A 566 -22.96 -6.96 -26.88
CA ARG A 566 -22.26 -7.91 -27.75
C ARG A 566 -20.83 -7.49 -28.07
N ILE A 567 -20.61 -6.19 -28.29
CA ILE A 567 -19.33 -5.63 -28.73
C ILE A 567 -19.06 -4.36 -27.94
N ILE A 568 -17.90 -4.29 -27.30
CA ILE A 568 -17.38 -3.03 -26.73
C ILE A 568 -16.79 -2.23 -27.89
N THR A 569 -17.50 -1.17 -28.27
CA THR A 569 -17.15 -0.27 -29.39
C THR A 569 -16.21 0.85 -28.95
N ASP A 570 -15.68 1.62 -29.90
CA ASP A 570 -14.80 2.74 -29.58
C ASP A 570 -15.57 3.89 -28.90
N GLU A 571 -16.87 4.06 -29.19
CA GLU A 571 -17.73 5.00 -28.46
C GLU A 571 -17.86 4.63 -26.98
N HIS A 572 -17.98 3.33 -26.66
CA HIS A 572 -17.99 2.87 -25.27
C HIS A 572 -16.68 3.21 -24.57
N LYS A 573 -15.54 3.04 -25.24
CA LYS A 573 -14.21 3.36 -24.69
C LYS A 573 -14.05 4.87 -24.47
N LEU A 574 -14.48 5.70 -25.43
CA LEU A 574 -14.50 7.16 -25.29
C LEU A 574 -15.42 7.60 -24.14
N ALA A 575 -16.59 6.99 -24.01
CA ALA A 575 -17.52 7.26 -22.91
C ALA A 575 -16.92 6.88 -21.55
N ALA A 576 -16.28 5.72 -21.45
CA ALA A 576 -15.58 5.28 -20.24
C ALA A 576 -14.45 6.24 -19.86
N ALA A 577 -13.64 6.68 -20.83
CA ALA A 577 -12.57 7.64 -20.58
C ALA A 577 -13.11 8.99 -20.10
N LYS A 578 -14.21 9.48 -20.69
CA LYS A 578 -14.87 10.72 -20.26
C LYS A 578 -15.55 10.61 -18.89
N ALA A 579 -16.10 9.45 -18.54
CA ALA A 579 -16.71 9.23 -17.23
C ALA A 579 -15.65 9.16 -16.12
N LEU A 580 -14.46 8.64 -16.44
CA LEU A 580 -13.34 8.56 -15.52
C LEU A 580 -12.62 9.92 -15.32
N ALA A 581 -12.68 10.81 -16.31
CA ALA A 581 -12.02 12.12 -16.32
C ALA A 581 -12.89 13.25 -15.77
#